data_AF-A0AAV8ZQL0-F1
#
_entry.id   AF-A0AAV8ZQL0-F1
#
_cell.length_a   1.000
_cell.length_b   1.000
_cell.length_c   1.000
_cell.angle_alpha   90.00
_cell.angle_beta   90.00
_cell.angle_gamma   90.00
#
_symmetry.space_group_name_H-M   'P 1'
#
loop_
_entity.id
_entity.type
_entity.pdbx_description
1 polymer ?
#
loop_
_entity_poly.entity_id
_entity_poly.type
_entity_poly.pdbx_seq_one_letter_code
_entity_poly.pdbx_strand_id
1 'polypeptide(L)'
;MLSYLRKDVPEASTDTILASISESTLKQYDSTYRLWWNFCSEHKISLYEGTTKDVLNFLQTVLEQHRYKYGTFTSMRSVLYLILFNNLGTDLGTDPSIKRYLRGISRLRPSNPRYENTWDPQPLMIHIEKLTEHLSLQKLSQKLVTLIALTTGEGFKLYLLFDFQMYWKMSTKFRSQSQMQLKQQA
;
A
#
# COMPACT_ATOMS: atom_id res chain seq x y z
N MET A 1 2.30 -21.21 -0.89
CA MET A 1 3.32 -22.21 -0.52
C MET A 1 3.12 -23.50 -1.33
N LEU A 2 1.95 -24.15 -1.23
CA LEU A 2 1.63 -25.39 -1.98
C LEU A 2 1.58 -25.23 -3.51
N SER A 3 1.36 -24.02 -4.03
CA SER A 3 1.31 -23.76 -5.47
C SER A 3 2.66 -23.93 -6.18
N TYR A 4 3.79 -23.69 -5.51
CA TYR A 4 5.13 -23.84 -6.10
C TYR A 4 5.57 -25.31 -6.16
N LEU A 5 5.15 -26.13 -5.19
CA LEU A 5 5.40 -27.57 -5.19
C LEU A 5 4.73 -28.29 -6.38
N ARG A 6 3.66 -27.72 -6.92
CA ARG A 6 2.95 -28.27 -8.09
C ARG A 6 3.47 -27.75 -9.44
N LYS A 7 4.43 -26.83 -9.44
CA LYS A 7 5.04 -26.26 -10.66
C LYS A 7 6.26 -27.05 -11.16
N ASP A 8 6.39 -28.30 -10.74
CA ASP A 8 7.54 -29.16 -11.08
C ASP A 8 8.89 -28.54 -10.67
N VAL A 9 8.87 -27.70 -9.63
CA VAL A 9 10.06 -27.05 -9.11
C VAL A 9 10.79 -28.04 -8.20
N PRO A 10 12.10 -28.28 -8.41
CA PRO A 10 12.88 -29.15 -7.52
C PRO A 10 12.77 -28.67 -6.07
N GLU A 11 12.50 -29.59 -5.14
CA GLU A 11 12.32 -29.29 -3.71
C GLU A 11 13.51 -28.50 -3.14
N ALA A 12 14.73 -28.84 -3.56
CA ALA A 12 15.96 -28.14 -3.19
C ALA A 12 15.99 -26.64 -3.56
N SER A 13 15.24 -26.22 -4.58
CA SER A 13 15.18 -24.83 -5.04
C SER A 13 14.00 -24.06 -4.44
N THR A 14 13.08 -24.74 -3.76
CA THR A 14 11.84 -24.13 -3.26
C THR A 14 12.10 -23.10 -2.17
N ASP A 15 13.01 -23.39 -1.22
CA ASP A 15 13.36 -22.46 -0.15
C ASP A 15 14.01 -21.18 -0.68
N THR A 16 14.88 -21.30 -1.70
CA THR A 16 15.48 -20.13 -2.37
C THR A 16 14.43 -19.28 -3.09
N ILE A 17 13.44 -19.92 -3.74
CA ILE A 17 12.35 -19.21 -4.39
C ILE A 17 11.44 -18.54 -3.36
N LEU A 18 11.13 -19.20 -2.25
CA LEU A 18 10.32 -18.63 -1.17
C LEU A 18 11.04 -17.45 -0.49
N ALA A 19 12.37 -17.49 -0.37
CA ALA A 19 13.16 -16.38 0.14
C ALA A 19 13.08 -15.10 -0.72
N SER A 20 12.71 -15.22 -2.01
CA SER A 20 12.48 -14.06 -2.88
C SER A 20 11.21 -13.27 -2.55
N ILE A 21 10.32 -13.83 -1.72
CA ILE A 21 9.01 -13.26 -1.40
C ILE A 21 9.04 -12.74 0.04
N SER A 22 8.68 -11.46 0.24
CA SER A 22 8.60 -10.89 1.58
C SER A 22 7.48 -11.54 2.41
N GLU A 23 7.66 -11.60 3.74
CA GLU A 23 6.67 -12.16 4.66
C GLU A 23 5.29 -11.47 4.54
N SER A 24 5.28 -10.15 4.30
CA SER A 24 4.05 -9.39 4.05
C SER A 24 3.32 -9.87 2.80
N THR A 25 4.06 -10.22 1.75
CA THR A 25 3.49 -10.72 0.49
C THR A 25 2.95 -12.14 0.67
N LEU A 26 3.65 -13.00 1.42
CA LEU A 26 3.17 -14.33 1.78
C LEU A 26 1.85 -14.28 2.56
N LYS A 27 1.70 -13.34 3.50
CA LYS A 27 0.44 -13.13 4.23
C LYS A 27 -0.71 -12.72 3.31
N GLN A 28 -0.45 -11.87 2.32
CA GLN A 28 -1.45 -11.50 1.30
C GLN A 28 -1.84 -12.69 0.41
N TYR A 29 -0.88 -13.57 0.12
CA TYR A 29 -1.11 -14.77 -0.67
C TYR A 29 -1.98 -15.76 0.11
N ASP A 30 -1.70 -15.96 1.40
CA ASP A 30 -2.50 -16.83 2.27
C ASP A 30 -3.95 -16.34 2.41
N SER A 31 -4.15 -15.04 2.62
CA SER A 31 -5.51 -14.49 2.73
C SER A 31 -6.32 -14.67 1.44
N THR A 32 -5.69 -14.43 0.29
CA THR A 32 -6.34 -14.66 -1.02
C THR A 32 -6.65 -16.13 -1.23
N TYR A 33 -5.72 -17.02 -0.88
CA TYR A 33 -5.90 -18.46 -1.02
C TYR A 33 -7.11 -18.95 -0.21
N ARG A 34 -7.28 -18.49 1.02
CA ARG A 34 -8.44 -18.84 1.86
C ARG A 34 -9.77 -18.35 1.25
N LEU A 35 -9.78 -17.12 0.73
CA LEU A 35 -10.98 -16.59 0.05
C LEU A 35 -11.34 -17.43 -1.19
N TRP A 36 -10.34 -17.78 -2.00
CA TRP A 36 -10.54 -18.62 -3.17
C TRP A 36 -11.01 -20.03 -2.77
N TRP A 37 -10.40 -20.63 -1.75
CA TRP A 37 -10.79 -21.94 -1.22
C TRP A 37 -12.27 -21.98 -0.80
N ASN A 38 -12.71 -20.97 -0.05
CA ASN A 38 -14.09 -20.88 0.41
C ASN A 38 -15.05 -20.74 -0.78
N PHE A 39 -14.72 -19.86 -1.73
CA PHE A 39 -15.50 -19.69 -2.96
C PHE A 39 -15.60 -21.01 -3.76
N CYS A 40 -14.48 -21.72 -3.94
CA CYS A 40 -14.49 -23.01 -4.61
C CYS A 40 -15.36 -24.04 -3.88
N SER A 41 -15.31 -24.07 -2.55
CA SER A 41 -16.10 -24.98 -1.72
C SER A 41 -17.60 -24.71 -1.85
N GLU A 42 -18.01 -23.43 -1.86
CA GLU A 42 -19.41 -23.00 -2.02
C GLU A 42 -19.95 -23.28 -3.43
N HIS A 43 -19.13 -23.05 -4.46
CA HIS A 43 -19.54 -23.19 -5.86
C HIS A 43 -19.24 -24.58 -6.46
N LYS A 44 -18.71 -25.52 -5.66
CA LYS A 44 -18.28 -26.86 -6.09
C LYS A 44 -17.29 -26.83 -7.26
N ILE A 45 -16.36 -25.88 -7.23
CA ILE A 45 -15.31 -25.70 -8.24
C ILE A 45 -14.04 -26.39 -7.74
N SER A 46 -13.33 -27.06 -8.64
CA SER A 46 -12.00 -27.61 -8.35
C SER A 46 -11.01 -26.47 -8.10
N LEU A 47 -10.37 -26.47 -6.94
CA LEU A 47 -9.49 -25.38 -6.49
C LEU A 47 -8.39 -25.01 -7.50
N TYR A 48 -7.91 -26.00 -8.25
CA TYR A 48 -6.77 -25.85 -9.16
C TYR A 48 -7.16 -25.87 -10.64
N GLU A 49 -8.43 -26.11 -10.95
CA GLU A 49 -8.94 -26.22 -12.32
C GLU A 49 -10.03 -25.18 -12.61
N GLY A 50 -10.03 -24.09 -11.85
CA GLY A 50 -10.91 -22.95 -12.09
C GLY A 50 -10.62 -22.29 -13.43
N THR A 51 -11.67 -21.96 -14.16
CA THR A 51 -11.60 -21.27 -15.46
C THR A 51 -11.50 -19.76 -15.30
N THR A 52 -11.21 -19.03 -16.39
CA THR A 52 -11.27 -17.55 -16.39
C THR A 52 -12.63 -17.01 -15.94
N LYS A 53 -13.72 -17.72 -16.28
CA LYS A 53 -15.08 -17.36 -15.85
C LYS A 53 -15.24 -17.47 -14.33
N ASP A 54 -14.71 -18.52 -13.74
CA ASP A 54 -14.75 -18.74 -12.29
C ASP A 54 -13.94 -17.69 -11.54
N VAL A 55 -12.77 -17.33 -12.09
CA VAL A 55 -11.94 -16.23 -11.56
C VAL A 55 -12.70 -14.90 -11.60
N LEU A 56 -13.36 -14.57 -12.72
CA LEU A 56 -14.15 -13.34 -12.82
C LEU A 56 -15.32 -13.33 -11.82
N ASN A 57 -16.04 -14.45 -11.69
CA ASN A 57 -17.12 -14.57 -10.72
C ASN A 57 -16.61 -14.40 -9.29
N PHE A 58 -15.49 -15.04 -8.93
CA PHE A 58 -14.86 -14.87 -7.64
C PHE A 58 -14.46 -13.42 -7.35
N LEU A 59 -13.78 -12.77 -8.30
CA LEU A 59 -13.37 -11.38 -8.13
C LEU A 59 -14.59 -10.46 -7.98
N GLN A 60 -15.70 -10.76 -8.66
CA GLN A 60 -16.96 -10.04 -8.53
C GLN A 60 -17.61 -10.26 -7.15
N THR A 61 -17.69 -11.50 -6.68
CA THR A 61 -18.19 -11.82 -5.34
C THR A 61 -17.38 -11.10 -4.26
N VAL A 62 -16.04 -11.11 -4.37
CA VAL A 62 -15.16 -10.40 -3.45
C VAL A 62 -15.35 -8.88 -3.55
N LEU A 63 -15.55 -8.34 -4.75
CA LEU A 63 -15.82 -6.92 -4.96
C LEU A 63 -17.11 -6.48 -4.27
N GLU A 64 -18.16 -7.30 -4.33
CA GLU A 64 -19.46 -6.99 -3.71
C GLU A 64 -19.43 -7.13 -2.19
N GLN A 65 -18.81 -8.20 -1.68
CA GLN A 65 -18.75 -8.50 -0.26
C GLN A 65 -17.76 -7.61 0.50
N HIS A 66 -16.67 -7.18 -0.14
CA HIS A 66 -15.57 -6.50 0.53
C HIS A 66 -15.27 -5.13 -0.09
N ARG A 67 -14.93 -4.16 0.76
CA ARG A 67 -14.50 -2.81 0.35
C ARG A 67 -12.99 -2.74 0.09
N TYR A 68 -12.44 -3.76 -0.57
CA TYR A 68 -11.02 -3.79 -0.92
C TYR A 68 -10.66 -2.76 -1.99
N LYS A 69 -9.41 -2.29 -1.92
CA LYS A 69 -8.82 -1.35 -2.88
C LYS A 69 -8.34 -2.08 -4.14
N TYR A 70 -8.17 -1.34 -5.24
CA TYR A 70 -7.64 -1.89 -6.50
C TYR A 70 -6.34 -2.71 -6.33
N GLY A 71 -5.43 -2.25 -5.48
CA GLY A 71 -4.18 -2.97 -5.19
C GLY A 71 -4.39 -4.39 -4.71
N THR A 72 -5.42 -4.63 -3.88
CA THR A 72 -5.76 -5.97 -3.39
C THR A 72 -6.17 -6.89 -4.52
N PHE A 73 -7.02 -6.43 -5.46
CA PHE A 73 -7.44 -7.24 -6.61
C PHE A 73 -6.27 -7.57 -7.55
N THR A 74 -5.30 -6.66 -7.65
CA THR A 74 -4.07 -6.90 -8.41
C THR A 74 -3.24 -8.02 -7.77
N SER A 75 -3.08 -7.99 -6.44
CA SER A 75 -2.44 -9.07 -5.69
C SER A 75 -3.21 -10.40 -5.82
N MET A 76 -4.54 -10.35 -5.73
CA MET A 76 -5.39 -11.54 -5.85
C MET A 76 -5.22 -12.23 -7.20
N ARG A 77 -5.17 -11.45 -8.29
CA ARG A 77 -4.88 -11.97 -9.64
C ARG A 77 -3.55 -12.73 -9.68
N SER A 78 -2.48 -12.18 -9.09
CA SER A 78 -1.18 -12.83 -9.05
C SER A 78 -1.22 -14.16 -8.29
N VAL A 79 -1.95 -14.22 -7.18
CA VAL A 79 -2.12 -15.47 -6.41
C VAL A 79 -2.91 -16.51 -7.21
N LEU A 80 -4.03 -16.11 -7.80
CA LEU A 80 -4.85 -17.01 -8.62
C LEU A 80 -4.07 -17.55 -9.81
N TYR A 81 -3.20 -16.74 -10.41
CA TYR A 81 -2.31 -17.21 -11.47
C TYR A 81 -1.33 -18.27 -10.95
N LEU A 82 -0.79 -18.10 -9.76
CA LEU A 82 0.08 -19.12 -9.15
C LEU A 82 -0.66 -20.43 -8.87
N ILE A 83 -1.92 -20.37 -8.45
CA ILE A 83 -2.75 -21.55 -8.13
C ILE A 83 -3.19 -22.29 -9.40
N LEU A 84 -3.66 -21.54 -10.40
CA LEU A 84 -4.34 -22.07 -11.59
C LEU A 84 -3.42 -22.17 -12.82
N PHE A 85 -2.11 -21.92 -12.64
CA PHE A 85 -1.10 -21.90 -13.70
C PHE A 85 -1.18 -23.11 -14.65
N ASN A 86 -1.34 -24.31 -14.09
CA ASN A 86 -1.35 -25.55 -14.85
C ASN A 86 -2.62 -25.74 -15.69
N ASN A 87 -3.72 -25.03 -15.40
CA ASN A 87 -5.01 -25.22 -16.08
C ASN A 87 -5.28 -24.14 -17.13
N LEU A 88 -4.97 -22.87 -16.86
CA LEU A 88 -5.34 -21.76 -17.74
C LEU A 88 -4.47 -21.64 -19.01
N GLY A 89 -3.31 -22.31 -19.07
CA GLY A 89 -2.39 -22.32 -20.22
C GLY A 89 -1.83 -20.95 -20.66
N THR A 90 -2.32 -19.87 -20.06
CA THR A 90 -2.07 -18.47 -20.36
C THR A 90 -1.98 -17.68 -19.06
N ASP A 91 -1.18 -16.62 -19.05
CA ASP A 91 -1.09 -15.74 -17.90
C ASP A 91 -2.42 -15.00 -17.70
N LEU A 92 -3.02 -15.12 -16.51
CA LEU A 92 -4.21 -14.34 -16.13
C LEU A 92 -3.95 -12.83 -16.24
N GLY A 93 -2.68 -12.40 -16.22
CA GLY A 93 -2.28 -11.04 -16.50
C GLY A 93 -2.40 -10.61 -17.96
N THR A 94 -2.36 -11.57 -18.89
CA THR A 94 -2.49 -11.36 -20.34
C THR A 94 -3.92 -11.53 -20.85
N ASP A 95 -4.78 -12.23 -20.10
CA ASP A 95 -6.19 -12.41 -20.45
C ASP A 95 -6.90 -11.04 -20.63
N PRO A 96 -7.44 -10.73 -21.82
CA PRO A 96 -8.08 -9.45 -22.10
C PRO A 96 -9.29 -9.16 -21.20
N SER A 97 -10.03 -10.18 -20.79
CA SER A 97 -11.23 -10.06 -19.97
C SER A 97 -10.86 -9.66 -18.54
N ILE A 98 -9.87 -10.34 -17.94
CA ILE A 98 -9.34 -10.01 -16.60
C ILE A 98 -8.74 -8.60 -16.60
N LYS A 99 -7.95 -8.26 -17.63
CA LYS A 99 -7.34 -6.91 -17.73
C LYS A 99 -8.40 -5.82 -17.83
N ARG A 100 -9.44 -6.03 -18.65
CA ARG A 100 -10.54 -5.07 -18.78
C ARG A 100 -11.37 -4.98 -17.50
N TYR A 101 -11.60 -6.10 -16.82
CA TYR A 101 -12.29 -6.15 -15.54
C TYR A 101 -11.55 -5.38 -14.45
N LEU A 102 -10.26 -5.62 -14.25
CA LEU A 102 -9.44 -4.88 -13.29
C LEU A 102 -9.39 -3.37 -13.60
N ARG A 103 -9.34 -2.99 -14.88
CA ARG A 103 -9.47 -1.59 -15.30
C ARG A 103 -10.84 -1.00 -14.92
N GLY A 104 -11.90 -1.81 -15.00
CA GLY A 104 -13.23 -1.47 -14.49
C GLY A 104 -13.20 -1.17 -13.00
N ILE A 105 -12.61 -2.05 -12.18
CA ILE A 105 -12.45 -1.83 -10.74
C ILE A 105 -11.70 -0.54 -10.45
N SER A 106 -10.60 -0.26 -11.15
CA SER A 106 -9.83 0.99 -10.95
C SER A 106 -10.65 2.25 -11.21
N ARG A 107 -11.65 2.19 -12.10
CA ARG A 107 -12.54 3.33 -12.40
C ARG A 107 -13.70 3.43 -11.41
N LEU A 108 -14.26 2.28 -11.01
CA LEU A 108 -15.34 2.22 -10.03
C LEU A 108 -14.85 2.55 -8.60
N ARG A 109 -13.58 2.27 -8.31
CA ARG A 109 -12.92 2.51 -7.02
C ARG A 109 -11.58 3.21 -7.25
N PRO A 110 -11.59 4.50 -7.62
CA PRO A 110 -10.35 5.26 -7.71
C PRO A 110 -9.63 5.22 -6.36
N SER A 111 -8.30 5.11 -6.40
CA SER A 111 -7.52 5.25 -5.17
C SER A 111 -7.69 6.67 -4.68
N ASN A 112 -8.17 6.84 -3.45
CA ASN A 112 -8.08 8.15 -2.80
C ASN A 112 -6.62 8.62 -2.82
N PRO A 113 -6.38 9.93 -3.01
CA PRO A 113 -5.06 10.49 -2.83
C PRO A 113 -4.54 10.09 -1.44
N ARG A 114 -3.26 9.74 -1.37
CA ARG A 114 -2.63 9.26 -0.13
C ARG A 114 -2.72 10.28 1.02
N TYR A 115 -2.90 11.55 0.66
CA TYR A 115 -3.06 12.66 1.58
C TYR A 115 -4.34 13.42 1.23
N GLU A 116 -5.18 13.66 2.23
CA GLU A 116 -6.37 14.49 2.11
C GLU A 116 -6.01 15.99 2.08
N ASN A 117 -4.86 16.33 2.66
CA ASN A 117 -4.32 17.68 2.69
C ASN A 117 -2.79 17.64 2.50
N THR A 118 -2.27 18.48 1.62
CA THR A 118 -0.83 18.74 1.49
C THR A 118 -0.47 19.87 2.45
N TRP A 119 0.44 19.62 3.38
CA TRP A 119 0.89 20.66 4.31
C TRP A 119 1.69 21.75 3.55
N ASP A 120 1.52 23.00 3.96
CA ASP A 120 2.27 24.13 3.41
C ASP A 120 3.67 24.22 4.07
N PRO A 121 4.78 24.10 3.31
CA PRO A 121 6.13 24.21 3.85
C PRO A 121 6.56 25.64 4.17
N GLN A 122 5.85 26.68 3.71
CA GLN A 122 6.26 28.08 3.88
C GLN A 122 6.53 28.48 5.34
N PRO A 123 5.69 28.13 6.33
CA PRO A 123 5.95 28.51 7.72
C PRO A 123 7.23 27.87 8.28
N LEU A 124 7.56 26.65 7.83
CA LEU A 124 8.77 25.95 8.23
C LEU A 124 10.01 26.57 7.58
N MET A 125 9.93 26.95 6.30
CA MET A 125 11.00 27.64 5.59
C MET A 125 11.34 28.98 6.25
N ILE A 126 10.33 29.78 6.59
CA ILE A 126 10.49 31.05 7.31
C ILE A 126 11.12 30.83 8.69
N HIS A 127 10.77 29.74 9.38
CA HIS A 127 11.38 29.40 10.67
C HIS A 127 12.87 29.07 10.53
N ILE A 128 13.23 28.24 9.54
CA ILE A 128 14.60 27.82 9.27
C ILE A 128 15.49 29.00 8.84
N GLU A 129 14.93 29.93 8.08
CA GLU A 129 15.59 31.16 7.63
C GLU A 129 15.92 32.09 8.81
N LYS A 130 15.03 32.17 9.81
CA LYS A 130 15.22 32.98 11.02
C LYS A 130 16.23 32.40 12.03
N LEU A 131 16.72 31.17 11.84
CA LEU A 131 17.73 30.58 12.71
C LEU A 131 19.11 31.20 12.37
N THR A 132 19.62 32.05 13.27
CA THR A 132 20.88 32.79 13.15
C THR A 132 22.12 31.89 13.18
N GLU A 133 23.29 32.37 12.72
CA GLU A 133 24.49 31.54 12.54
C GLU A 133 25.10 30.99 13.85
N HIS A 134 24.81 31.60 15.00
CA HIS A 134 25.30 31.17 16.32
C HIS A 134 24.37 30.14 16.99
N LEU A 135 24.12 29.03 16.31
CA LEU A 135 23.31 27.93 16.83
C LEU A 135 24.16 26.94 17.61
N SER A 136 23.57 26.34 18.67
CA SER A 136 24.16 25.15 19.27
C SER A 136 24.17 24.00 18.25
N LEU A 137 25.13 23.09 18.39
CA LEU A 137 25.28 21.91 17.52
C LEU A 137 23.95 21.15 17.34
N GLN A 138 23.16 21.07 18.41
CA GLN A 138 21.83 20.46 18.41
C GLN A 138 20.82 21.16 17.50
N LYS A 139 20.81 22.49 17.43
CA LYS A 139 19.88 23.23 16.56
C LYS A 139 20.33 23.21 15.10
N LEU A 140 21.65 23.13 14.87
CA LEU A 140 22.22 23.01 13.52
C LEU A 140 21.93 21.63 12.92
N SER A 141 22.04 20.56 13.72
CA SER A 141 21.65 19.21 13.27
C SER A 141 20.15 19.11 12.99
N GLN A 142 19.29 19.73 13.82
CA GLN A 142 17.86 19.83 13.55
C GLN A 142 17.55 20.57 12.23
N LYS A 143 18.23 21.69 11.95
CA LYS A 143 18.09 22.43 10.68
C LYS A 143 18.46 21.57 9.48
N LEU A 144 19.59 20.85 9.56
CA LEU A 144 20.05 19.96 8.49
C LEU A 144 19.06 18.82 8.23
N VAL A 145 18.65 18.09 9.28
CA VAL A 145 17.72 16.96 9.18
C VAL A 145 16.37 17.41 8.60
N THR A 146 15.88 18.59 9.01
CA THR A 146 14.64 19.15 8.49
C THR A 146 14.73 19.49 7.00
N LEU A 147 15.86 20.05 6.54
CA LEU A 147 16.10 20.32 5.12
C LEU A 147 16.25 19.04 4.29
N ILE A 148 16.88 17.99 4.84
CA ILE A 148 16.97 16.67 4.20
C ILE A 148 15.57 16.04 4.09
N ALA A 149 14.74 16.14 5.13
CA ALA A 149 13.37 15.62 5.10
C ALA A 149 12.49 16.36 4.08
N LEU A 150 12.64 17.68 3.96
CA LEU A 150 11.94 18.52 2.97
C LEU A 150 12.31 18.15 1.54
N THR A 151 13.60 17.93 1.26
CA THR A 151 14.12 17.67 -0.10
C THR A 151 13.89 16.24 -0.56
N THR A 152 13.88 15.26 0.35
CA THR A 152 13.63 13.86 0.00
C THR A 152 12.16 13.53 -0.25
N GLY A 153 11.23 14.46 0.05
CA GLY A 153 9.79 14.21 -0.08
C GLY A 153 9.26 13.10 0.82
N GLU A 154 10.10 12.53 1.69
CA GLU A 154 9.74 11.55 2.72
C GLU A 154 9.20 12.29 3.95
N GLY A 155 8.12 13.05 3.76
CA GLY A 155 7.52 13.91 4.79
C GLY A 155 7.00 13.22 6.05
N PHE A 156 7.28 11.93 6.28
CA PHE A 156 6.90 11.19 7.49
C PHE A 156 7.88 10.08 7.93
N LYS A 157 8.75 9.56 7.07
CA LYS A 157 9.59 8.39 7.43
C LYS A 157 10.75 8.75 8.36
N LEU A 158 11.30 9.96 8.22
CA LEU A 158 12.36 10.46 9.09
C LEU A 158 11.84 10.92 10.48
N TYR A 159 10.53 11.17 10.60
CA TYR A 159 9.89 11.70 11.81
C TYR A 159 9.79 10.68 12.94
N LEU A 160 9.89 9.38 12.64
CA LEU A 160 9.92 8.33 13.67
C LEU A 160 11.32 8.15 14.29
N LEU A 161 12.37 8.67 13.63
CA LEU A 161 13.75 8.55 14.10
C LEU A 161 14.19 9.71 15.01
N PHE A 162 13.44 10.82 15.06
CA PHE A 162 13.80 11.97 15.90
C PHE A 162 12.60 12.52 16.69
N ASP A 163 12.89 12.77 17.96
CA ASP A 163 12.04 13.04 19.11
C ASP A 163 10.76 13.88 18.89
N PHE A 164 9.64 13.39 19.43
CA PHE A 164 8.27 13.93 19.38
C PHE A 164 8.11 15.34 19.98
N GLN A 165 9.11 15.85 20.71
CA GLN A 165 9.04 17.14 21.41
C GLN A 165 8.90 18.36 20.50
N MET A 166 9.37 18.29 19.24
CA MET A 166 9.36 19.45 18.34
C MET A 166 7.94 19.82 17.87
N TYR A 167 7.09 18.81 17.64
CA TYR A 167 5.73 19.03 17.15
C TYR A 167 4.78 19.56 18.24
N TRP A 168 4.91 19.10 19.50
CA TRP A 168 4.05 19.59 20.60
C TRP A 168 4.28 21.08 20.91
N LYS A 169 5.54 21.56 20.78
CA LYS A 169 5.87 22.98 20.99
C LYS A 169 5.46 23.88 19.82
N MET A 170 5.37 23.37 18.59
CA MET A 170 4.89 24.14 17.43
C MET A 170 3.36 24.11 17.28
N SER A 171 2.69 22.98 17.56
CA SER A 171 1.23 22.84 17.40
C SER A 171 0.44 23.65 18.42
N THR A 172 0.95 23.78 19.65
CA THR A 172 0.37 24.63 20.71
C THR A 172 0.44 26.11 20.36
N LYS A 173 1.51 26.56 19.68
CA LYS A 173 1.66 27.94 19.22
C LYS A 173 0.78 28.24 17.99
N PHE A 174 0.68 27.31 17.04
CA PHE A 174 -0.17 27.47 15.85
C PHE A 174 -1.66 27.52 16.19
N ARG A 175 -2.13 26.67 17.12
CA ARG A 175 -3.54 26.68 17.56
C ARG A 175 -3.94 28.00 18.23
N SER A 176 -3.01 28.67 18.92
CA SER A 176 -3.26 29.98 19.53
C SER A 176 -3.33 31.13 18.51
N GLN A 177 -2.59 31.07 17.40
CA GLN A 177 -2.60 32.12 16.37
C GLN A 177 -3.80 31.99 15.42
N SER A 178 -4.20 30.77 15.04
CA SER A 178 -5.39 30.55 14.22
C SER A 178 -6.69 30.93 14.95
N GLN A 179 -6.75 30.77 16.28
CA GLN A 179 -7.92 31.20 17.07
C GLN A 179 -8.00 32.73 17.27
N MET A 180 -6.88 33.45 17.23
CA MET A 180 -6.90 34.93 17.27
C MET A 180 -7.33 35.54 15.93
N GLN A 181 -6.95 34.93 14.79
CA GLN A 181 -7.37 35.41 13.47
C GLN A 181 -8.86 35.20 13.19
N LEU A 182 -9.45 34.12 13.71
CA LEU A 182 -10.89 33.85 13.59
C LEU A 182 -11.77 34.75 14.48
N LYS A 183 -11.22 35.37 15.54
CA LYS A 183 -11.96 36.29 16.42
C LYS A 183 -11.90 37.77 16.01
N GLN A 184 -11.05 38.12 15.03
CA GLN A 184 -10.96 39.50 14.50
C GLN A 184 -11.79 39.70 13.22
N GLN A 185 -12.46 38.65 12.74
CA GLN A 185 -13.35 38.69 11.56
C GLN A 185 -14.83 38.40 11.91
N ALA A 186 -15.19 38.49 13.20
CA ALA A 186 -16.57 38.37 13.70
C ALA A 186 -16.94 39.64 14.47
#